data_AF-A0A0B5DNT4-F1
#
_entry.id   AF-A0A0B5DNT4-F1
#
_cell.length_a   1.000
_cell.length_b   1.000
_cell.length_c   1.000
_cell.angle_alpha   90.00
_cell.angle_beta   90.00
_cell.angle_gamma   90.00
#
_symmetry.space_group_name_H-M   'P 1'
#
loop_
_entity.id
_entity.type
_entity.pdbx_description
1 polymer ?
#
loop_
_entity_poly.entity_id
_entity_poly.type
_entity_poly.pdbx_seq_one_letter_code
_entity_poly.pdbx_strand_id
1 'polypeptide(L)'
;MKLTGQIRANAPRERVFAAMRDAEFFASCVQGVSDLKEIDDRNYTAVLKTKVAYIRFSFDVEVTVTRIEEPVLIEAQVTGTPAGIVGRLTSTATTELIADGDETIIDYVIDSHLTGRLGSIGQPVLKSKAREMEREFTKRLREAFALESTGGGAQ
;
A
#
# COMPACT_ATOMS: atom_id res chain seq x y z
N MET A 1 3.05 13.29 7.95
CA MET A 1 3.33 12.24 8.97
C MET A 1 4.12 11.20 8.23
N LYS A 2 5.25 10.78 8.80
CA LYS A 2 6.11 9.79 8.15
C LYS A 2 5.94 8.42 8.80
N LEU A 3 5.71 7.42 7.97
CA LEU A 3 5.65 6.01 8.33
C LEU A 3 6.76 5.29 7.55
N THR A 4 7.59 4.54 8.26
CA THR A 4 8.61 3.69 7.66
C THR A 4 8.52 2.29 8.23
N GLY A 5 8.93 1.32 7.43
CA GLY A 5 8.99 -0.07 7.83
C GLY A 5 9.65 -0.94 6.77
N GLN A 6 9.83 -2.20 7.13
CA GLN A 6 10.44 -3.21 6.27
C GLN A 6 9.60 -4.48 6.31
N ILE A 7 9.38 -5.05 5.13
CA ILE A 7 8.67 -6.31 4.97
C ILE A 7 9.60 -7.30 4.28
N ARG A 8 9.75 -8.50 4.84
CA ARG A 8 10.40 -9.63 4.17
C ARG A 8 9.37 -10.42 3.38
N ALA A 9 9.71 -10.71 2.12
CA ALA A 9 8.99 -11.60 1.22
C ALA A 9 9.90 -12.75 0.80
N ASN A 10 9.40 -13.98 0.89
CA ASN A 10 10.13 -15.19 0.53
C ASN A 10 10.00 -15.45 -0.98
N ALA A 11 10.55 -14.53 -1.77
CA ALA A 11 10.56 -14.57 -3.22
C ALA A 11 11.70 -13.69 -3.77
N PRO A 12 12.22 -14.00 -4.97
CA PRO A 12 13.23 -13.19 -5.62
C PRO A 12 12.69 -11.81 -5.98
N ARG A 13 13.60 -10.84 -6.08
CA ARG A 13 13.27 -9.42 -6.22
C ARG A 13 12.39 -9.13 -7.43
N GLU A 14 12.60 -9.78 -8.57
CA GLU A 14 11.79 -9.59 -9.77
C GLU A 14 10.32 -9.98 -9.55
N ARG A 15 10.08 -11.06 -8.80
CA ARG A 15 8.73 -11.53 -8.49
C ARG A 15 8.02 -10.58 -7.54
N VAL A 16 8.73 -10.13 -6.51
CA VAL A 16 8.20 -9.15 -5.56
C VAL A 16 7.89 -7.84 -6.26
N PHE A 17 8.78 -7.38 -7.16
CA PHE A 17 8.55 -6.19 -7.96
C PHE A 17 7.30 -6.30 -8.83
N ALA A 18 7.15 -7.41 -9.56
CA ALA A 18 5.98 -7.65 -10.41
C ALA A 18 4.68 -7.63 -9.60
N ALA A 19 4.65 -8.28 -8.43
CA ALA A 19 3.49 -8.27 -7.54
C ALA A 19 3.18 -6.86 -7.00
N MET A 20 4.19 -6.07 -6.66
CA MET A 20 4.00 -4.68 -6.20
C MET A 20 3.50 -3.75 -7.32
N ARG A 21 3.77 -4.07 -8.59
CA ARG A 21 3.24 -3.36 -9.76
C ARG A 21 1.83 -3.77 -10.14
N ASP A 22 1.41 -4.98 -9.76
CA ASP A 22 0.06 -5.47 -10.01
C ASP A 22 -0.93 -4.77 -9.06
N ALA A 23 -1.73 -3.87 -9.64
CA ALA A 23 -2.69 -3.07 -8.90
C ALA A 23 -3.80 -3.92 -8.26
N GLU A 24 -4.24 -4.99 -8.92
CA GLU A 24 -5.26 -5.89 -8.38
C GLU A 24 -4.72 -6.67 -7.19
N PHE A 25 -3.52 -7.22 -7.31
CA PHE A 25 -2.81 -7.88 -6.22
C PHE A 25 -2.58 -6.93 -5.04
N PHE A 26 -2.05 -5.73 -5.31
CA PHE A 26 -1.80 -4.73 -4.28
C PHE A 26 -3.09 -4.34 -3.56
N ALA A 27 -4.17 -4.07 -4.31
CA ALA A 27 -5.48 -3.76 -3.74
C ALA A 27 -6.06 -4.91 -2.91
N SER A 28 -5.85 -6.17 -3.32
CA SER A 28 -6.30 -7.36 -2.58
C SER A 28 -5.63 -7.49 -1.20
N CYS A 29 -4.42 -6.94 -1.07
CA CYS A 29 -3.67 -6.90 0.19
C CYS A 29 -4.13 -5.74 1.10
N VAL A 30 -4.81 -4.72 0.58
CA VAL A 30 -5.29 -3.58 1.36
C VAL A 30 -6.75 -3.76 1.78
N GLN A 31 -6.97 -3.90 3.09
CA GLN A 31 -8.33 -4.04 3.61
C GLN A 31 -9.19 -2.79 3.33
N GLY A 32 -10.40 -3.04 2.80
CA GLY A 32 -11.41 -2.01 2.59
C GLY A 32 -11.31 -1.28 1.25
N VAL A 33 -10.35 -1.66 0.41
CA VAL A 33 -10.32 -1.22 -1.00
C VAL A 33 -11.43 -1.95 -1.77
N SER A 34 -12.10 -1.20 -2.64
CA SER A 34 -13.15 -1.67 -3.55
C SER A 34 -13.15 -0.77 -4.78
N ASP A 35 -13.86 -1.17 -5.83
CA ASP A 35 -14.02 -0.36 -7.05
C ASP A 35 -12.69 0.10 -7.65
N LEU A 36 -11.66 -0.77 -7.63
CA LEU A 36 -10.39 -0.51 -8.29
C LEU A 36 -10.62 -0.36 -9.80
N LYS A 37 -10.10 0.72 -10.38
CA LYS A 37 -10.11 0.99 -11.80
C LYS A 37 -8.73 1.44 -12.23
N GLU A 38 -8.16 0.73 -13.17
CA GLU A 38 -6.99 1.18 -13.92
C GLU A 38 -7.44 2.26 -14.92
N ILE A 39 -6.83 3.43 -14.84
CA ILE A 39 -7.06 4.53 -15.78
C ILE A 39 -6.04 4.45 -16.92
N ASP A 40 -4.78 4.21 -16.56
CA ASP A 40 -3.66 3.92 -17.47
C ASP A 40 -2.54 3.17 -16.72
N ASP A 41 -1.40 2.94 -17.39
CA ASP A 41 -0.23 2.19 -16.85
C ASP A 41 0.36 2.72 -15.52
N ARG A 42 0.02 3.95 -15.14
CA ARG A 42 0.55 4.63 -13.95
C ARG A 42 -0.55 5.23 -13.07
N ASN A 43 -1.78 5.35 -13.55
CA ASN A 43 -2.87 5.99 -12.84
C ASN A 43 -3.98 5.00 -12.51
N TYR A 44 -4.37 4.97 -11.24
CA TYR A 44 -5.39 4.08 -10.70
C TYR A 44 -6.34 4.86 -9.82
N THR A 45 -7.60 4.44 -9.80
CA THR A 45 -8.60 4.95 -8.86
C THR A 45 -9.22 3.81 -8.08
N ALA A 46 -9.59 4.05 -6.83
CA ALA A 46 -10.19 3.06 -5.95
C ALA A 46 -11.02 3.73 -4.86
N VAL A 47 -11.93 2.97 -4.25
CA VAL A 47 -12.68 3.41 -3.07
C VAL A 47 -12.13 2.70 -1.83
N LEU A 48 -11.59 3.44 -0.87
CA LEU A 48 -11.13 2.90 0.41
C LEU A 48 -12.17 3.18 1.50
N LYS A 49 -12.83 2.13 1.98
CA LYS A 49 -13.75 2.18 3.13
C LYS A 49 -13.02 1.72 4.37
N THR A 50 -12.87 2.61 5.34
CA THR A 50 -12.13 2.29 6.56
C THR A 50 -12.73 2.96 7.79
N LYS A 51 -12.55 2.32 8.95
CA LYS A 51 -12.96 2.87 10.24
C LYS A 51 -11.74 3.46 10.94
N VAL A 52 -11.81 4.76 11.25
CA VAL A 52 -10.79 5.48 12.02
C VAL A 52 -11.42 5.88 13.34
N ALA A 53 -10.91 5.36 14.45
CA ALA A 53 -11.53 5.46 15.77
C ALA A 53 -13.02 5.02 15.74
N TYR A 54 -13.95 5.94 15.97
CA TYR A 54 -15.39 5.69 15.98
C TYR A 54 -16.10 6.10 14.68
N ILE A 55 -15.38 6.68 13.70
CA ILE A 55 -15.95 7.24 12.47
C ILE A 55 -15.63 6.31 11.30
N ARG A 56 -16.64 6.02 10.47
CA ARG A 56 -16.48 5.32 9.20
C ARG A 56 -16.21 6.34 8.11
N PHE A 57 -15.16 6.12 7.34
CA PHE A 57 -14.78 6.94 6.20
C PHE A 57 -14.86 6.11 4.92
N SER A 58 -15.29 6.75 3.85
CA SER A 58 -15.13 6.28 2.49
C SER A 58 -14.27 7.30 1.78
N PHE A 59 -13.15 6.88 1.21
CA PHE A 59 -12.24 7.74 0.48
C PHE A 59 -12.26 7.34 -0.99
N ASP A 60 -12.45 8.32 -1.86
CA ASP A 60 -12.09 8.19 -3.26
C ASP A 60 -10.59 8.42 -3.37
N VAL A 61 -9.86 7.36 -3.71
CA VAL A 61 -8.41 7.32 -3.76
C VAL A 61 -7.97 7.34 -5.21
N GLU A 62 -7.00 8.19 -5.52
CA GLU A 62 -6.27 8.24 -6.78
C GLU A 62 -4.80 7.94 -6.50
N VAL A 63 -4.22 7.04 -7.27
CA VAL A 63 -2.81 6.64 -7.17
C VAL A 63 -2.15 6.94 -8.50
N THR A 64 -1.04 7.66 -8.46
CA THR A 64 -0.19 7.98 -9.61
C THR A 64 1.21 7.47 -9.33
N VAL A 65 1.69 6.54 -10.15
CA VAL A 65 3.07 6.06 -10.09
C VAL A 65 3.98 7.12 -10.72
N THR A 66 4.82 7.75 -9.90
CA THR A 66 5.65 8.88 -10.32
C THR A 66 7.03 8.44 -10.82
N ARG A 67 7.56 7.35 -10.27
CA ARG A 67 8.87 6.81 -10.65
C ARG A 67 8.89 5.30 -10.54
N ILE A 68 9.57 4.66 -11.48
CA ILE A 68 9.75 3.21 -11.53
C ILE A 68 11.18 2.96 -11.99
N GLU A 69 11.94 2.20 -11.22
CA GLU A 69 13.24 1.66 -11.64
C GLU A 69 13.23 0.16 -11.39
N GLU A 70 12.98 -0.61 -12.45
CA GLU A 70 12.90 -2.06 -12.37
C GLU A 70 14.26 -2.71 -12.06
N PRO A 71 14.34 -3.69 -11.13
CA PRO A 71 13.34 -4.17 -10.16
C PRO A 71 13.57 -3.62 -8.73
N VAL A 72 14.05 -2.38 -8.60
CA VAL A 72 14.60 -1.84 -7.34
C VAL A 72 13.70 -0.82 -6.67
N LEU A 73 13.02 0.06 -7.42
CA LEU A 73 12.34 1.23 -6.86
C LEU A 73 10.96 1.44 -7.48
N ILE A 74 9.98 1.74 -6.63
CA ILE A 74 8.66 2.24 -7.03
C ILE A 74 8.33 3.47 -6.17
N GLU A 75 8.02 4.59 -6.81
CA GLU A 75 7.47 5.77 -6.14
C GLU A 75 6.07 6.06 -6.65
N ALA A 76 5.16 6.32 -5.72
CA ALA A 76 3.78 6.65 -6.03
C ALA A 76 3.28 7.81 -5.19
N GLN A 77 2.48 8.67 -5.80
CA GLN A 77 1.69 9.67 -5.13
C GLN A 77 0.26 9.14 -4.97
N VAL A 78 -0.30 9.28 -3.78
CA VAL A 78 -1.65 8.87 -3.45
C VAL A 78 -2.41 10.10 -2.99
N THR A 79 -3.59 10.36 -3.56
CA THR A 79 -4.51 11.35 -3.03
C THR A 79 -5.82 10.69 -2.64
N GLY A 80 -6.39 11.09 -1.51
CA GLY A 80 -7.63 10.53 -0.99
C GLY A 80 -8.59 11.65 -0.61
N THR A 81 -9.80 11.60 -1.13
CA THR A 81 -10.86 12.56 -0.80
C THR A 81 -11.96 11.84 -0.02
N PRO A 82 -12.22 12.20 1.25
CA PRO A 82 -13.29 11.60 2.03
C PRO A 82 -14.66 12.03 1.47
N ALA A 83 -15.53 11.07 1.21
CA ALA A 83 -16.89 11.33 0.79
C ALA A 83 -17.68 12.06 1.88
N GLY A 84 -18.34 13.17 1.53
CA GLY A 84 -19.27 13.90 2.39
C GLY A 84 -18.64 14.75 3.50
N ILE A 85 -17.31 14.88 3.55
CA ILE A 85 -16.62 15.70 4.55
C ILE A 85 -15.52 16.54 3.87
N VAL A 86 -15.34 17.79 4.31
CA VAL A 86 -14.22 18.63 3.84
C VAL A 86 -12.90 18.11 4.42
N GLY A 87 -12.05 17.58 3.55
CA GLY A 87 -10.70 17.16 3.87
C GLY A 87 -9.98 16.58 2.65
N ARG A 88 -8.67 16.44 2.75
CA ARG A 88 -7.86 15.76 1.74
C ARG A 88 -6.73 15.00 2.41
N LEU A 89 -6.45 13.80 1.91
CA LEU A 89 -5.25 13.03 2.17
C LEU A 89 -4.35 13.17 0.93
N THR A 90 -3.09 13.51 1.13
CA THR A 90 -2.06 13.44 0.10
C THR A 90 -0.87 12.72 0.68
N SER A 91 -0.42 11.67 0.01
CA SER A 91 0.67 10.84 0.47
C SER A 91 1.65 10.55 -0.65
N THR A 92 2.91 10.39 -0.30
CA THR A 92 3.96 9.89 -1.19
C THR A 92 4.48 8.60 -0.58
N ALA A 93 4.50 7.54 -1.37
CA ALA A 93 5.04 6.24 -1.00
C ALA A 93 6.26 5.96 -1.87
N THR A 94 7.39 5.68 -1.23
CA THR A 94 8.63 5.21 -1.85
C THR A 94 8.86 3.79 -1.36
N THR A 95 9.04 2.85 -2.28
CA THR A 95 9.32 1.44 -1.99
C THR A 95 10.61 1.02 -2.67
N GLU A 96 11.55 0.51 -1.89
CA GLU A 96 12.85 0.01 -2.33
C GLU A 96 12.94 -1.51 -2.08
N LEU A 97 13.39 -2.26 -3.08
CA LEU A 97 13.55 -3.70 -3.02
C LEU A 97 15.03 -4.08 -2.96
N ILE A 98 15.40 -4.68 -1.83
CA ILE A 98 16.76 -5.10 -1.53
C ILE A 98 16.78 -6.63 -1.55
N ALA A 99 17.67 -7.22 -2.34
CA ALA A 99 17.85 -8.67 -2.38
C ALA A 99 18.56 -9.15 -1.10
N ASP A 100 18.07 -10.24 -0.51
CA ASP A 100 18.60 -10.87 0.71
C ASP A 100 18.60 -12.39 0.53
N GLY A 101 19.56 -12.91 -0.23
CA GLY A 101 19.60 -14.32 -0.63
C GLY A 101 18.46 -14.66 -1.58
N ASP A 102 17.64 -15.65 -1.21
CA ASP A 102 16.42 -16.05 -1.94
C ASP A 102 15.19 -15.22 -1.52
N GLU A 103 15.35 -14.33 -0.53
CA GLU A 103 14.32 -13.42 -0.04
C GLU A 103 14.52 -12.01 -0.57
N THR A 104 13.47 -11.19 -0.46
CA THR A 104 13.51 -9.76 -0.75
C THR A 104 13.05 -8.97 0.46
N ILE A 105 13.83 -7.96 0.82
CA ILE A 105 13.47 -6.94 1.78
C ILE A 105 12.81 -5.78 1.02
N ILE A 106 11.56 -5.51 1.35
CA ILE A 106 10.76 -4.38 0.87
C ILE A 106 10.90 -3.28 1.93
N ASP A 107 11.80 -2.33 1.71
CA ASP A 107 11.89 -1.11 2.50
C ASP A 107 10.89 -0.10 1.95
N TYR A 108 10.09 0.50 2.83
CA TYR A 108 9.10 1.47 2.38
C TYR A 108 9.04 2.68 3.30
N VAL A 109 8.80 3.82 2.65
CA VAL A 109 8.63 5.13 3.28
C VAL A 109 7.35 5.75 2.76
N ILE A 110 6.42 6.03 3.65
CA ILE A 110 5.17 6.72 3.33
C ILE A 110 5.16 8.04 4.09
N ASP A 111 5.17 9.17 3.38
CA ASP A 111 4.82 10.46 3.97
C ASP A 111 3.36 10.79 3.62
N SER A 112 2.57 11.16 4.62
CA SER A 112 1.14 11.41 4.49
C SER A 112 0.75 12.73 5.15
N HIS A 113 0.08 13.59 4.40
CA HIS A 113 -0.45 14.87 4.83
C HIS A 113 -1.98 14.83 4.79
N LEU A 114 -2.61 15.15 5.92
CA LEU A 114 -4.07 15.19 6.05
C LEU A 114 -4.50 16.60 6.41
N THR A 115 -5.45 17.14 5.67
CA THR A 115 -5.99 18.49 5.88
C THR A 115 -7.50 18.46 6.14
N GLY A 116 -8.04 19.57 6.64
CA GLY A 116 -9.46 19.71 6.98
C GLY A 116 -9.87 18.87 8.19
N ARG A 117 -11.10 18.33 8.17
CA ARG A 117 -11.67 17.52 9.26
C ARG A 117 -10.85 16.27 9.54
N LEU A 118 -10.16 15.70 8.55
CA LEU A 118 -9.30 14.54 8.75
C LEU A 118 -8.09 14.86 9.65
N GLY A 119 -7.47 16.03 9.44
CA GLY A 119 -6.37 16.50 10.27
C GLY A 119 -6.77 16.70 11.74
N SER A 120 -8.05 16.99 12.00
CA SER A 120 -8.59 17.20 13.35
C SER A 120 -8.70 15.92 14.20
N ILE A 121 -8.65 14.73 13.58
CA ILE A 121 -8.69 13.43 14.27
C ILE A 121 -7.43 13.22 15.15
N GLY A 122 -6.35 13.93 14.82
CA GLY A 122 -5.08 13.88 15.53
C GLY A 122 -4.12 12.81 14.97
N GLN A 123 -2.83 13.16 14.97
CA GLN A 123 -1.78 12.29 14.43
C GLN A 123 -1.68 10.90 15.09
N PRO A 124 -1.84 10.73 16.42
CA PRO A 124 -1.70 9.42 17.06
C PRO A 124 -2.73 8.39 16.56
N VAL A 125 -3.98 8.83 16.38
CA VAL A 125 -5.08 7.97 15.91
C VAL A 125 -4.86 7.55 14.46
N LEU A 126 -4.48 8.50 13.60
CA LEU A 126 -4.15 8.22 12.20
C LEU A 126 -2.95 7.28 12.07
N LYS A 127 -1.90 7.49 12.87
CA LYS A 127 -0.72 6.63 12.90
C LYS A 127 -1.06 5.21 13.36
N SER A 128 -1.91 5.06 14.38
CA SER A 128 -2.40 3.76 14.84
C SER A 128 -3.13 3.01 13.72
N LYS A 129 -4.01 3.71 12.99
CA LYS A 129 -4.71 3.12 11.86
C LYS A 129 -3.79 2.74 10.70
N ALA A 130 -2.83 3.60 10.36
CA ALA A 130 -1.85 3.30 9.31
C ALA A 130 -1.01 2.06 9.67
N ARG A 131 -0.56 1.93 10.93
CA ARG A 131 0.13 0.74 11.43
C ARG A 131 -0.76 -0.52 11.40
N GLU A 132 -2.06 -0.40 11.63
CA GLU A 132 -2.99 -1.53 11.49
C GLU A 132 -3.09 -1.99 10.03
N MET A 133 -3.27 -1.06 9.10
CA MET A 133 -3.33 -1.37 7.67
C MET A 133 -2.01 -1.98 7.17
N GLU A 134 -0.87 -1.45 7.62
CA GLU A 134 0.46 -2.01 7.33
C GLU A 134 0.57 -3.48 7.78
N ARG A 135 0.14 -3.80 9.00
CA ARG A 135 0.21 -5.18 9.52
C ARG A 135 -0.63 -6.14 8.69
N GLU A 136 -1.85 -5.76 8.35
CA GLU A 136 -2.74 -6.58 7.53
C GLU A 136 -2.21 -6.75 6.10
N PHE A 137 -1.67 -5.68 5.51
CA PHE A 137 -1.01 -5.73 4.20
C PHE A 137 0.19 -6.69 4.23
N THR A 138 1.07 -6.52 5.22
CA THR A 138 2.26 -7.36 5.41
C THR A 138 1.87 -8.84 5.56
N LYS A 139 0.81 -9.12 6.32
CA LYS A 139 0.30 -10.47 6.51
C LYS A 139 -0.16 -11.08 5.18
N ARG A 140 -1.03 -10.40 4.43
CA ARG A 140 -1.57 -10.89 3.15
C ARG A 140 -0.48 -11.06 2.10
N LEU A 141 0.47 -10.12 2.05
CA LEU A 141 1.63 -10.19 1.17
C LEU A 141 2.46 -11.44 1.45
N ARG A 142 2.79 -11.70 2.72
CA ARG A 142 3.54 -12.90 3.12
C ARG A 142 2.77 -14.17 2.84
N GLU A 143 1.46 -14.19 3.10
CA GLU A 143 0.60 -15.34 2.78
C GLU A 143 0.63 -15.65 1.28
N ALA A 144 0.56 -14.62 0.42
CA ALA A 144 0.65 -14.78 -1.03
C ALA A 144 1.97 -15.43 -1.47
N PHE A 145 3.11 -14.96 -0.94
CA PHE A 145 4.41 -15.55 -1.29
C PHE A 145 4.69 -16.90 -0.60
N ALA A 146 4.12 -17.15 0.58
CA ALA A 146 4.30 -18.42 1.30
C ALA A 146 3.50 -19.59 0.66
N LEU A 147 2.33 -19.30 0.09
CA LEU A 147 1.52 -20.29 -0.63
C LEU A 147 2.24 -20.80 -1.90
N GLU A 148 3.06 -19.97 -2.53
CA GLU A 148 3.83 -20.36 -3.72
C GLU A 148 5.07 -21.21 -3.37
N SER A 149 5.64 -21.08 -2.18
CA SER A 149 6.81 -21.87 -1.74
C SER A 149 6.50 -23.37 -1.53
N THR A 150 5.23 -23.77 -1.52
CA THR A 150 4.81 -25.18 -1.31
C THR A 150 4.58 -25.94 -2.63
N GLY A 151 4.74 -25.30 -3.80
CA GLY A 151 4.43 -25.89 -5.11
C GLY A 151 5.61 -26.50 -5.89
N GLY A 152 6.86 -26.40 -5.43
CA GLY A 152 8.06 -26.74 -6.21
C GLY A 152 8.63 -28.15 -6.02
N GLY A 153 7.89 -29.07 -5.39
CA GLY A 153 8.39 -30.40 -5.04
C GLY A 153 7.41 -31.51 -5.37
N ALA A 154 7.09 -31.72 -6.65
CA ALA A 154 6.63 -33.01 -7.15
C ALA A 154 6.68 -33.09 -8.69
N GLN A 155 7.69 -33.83 -9.16
CA GLN A 155 7.85 -34.57 -10.43
C GLN A 155 8.83 -33.97 -11.44
#